data_AF-A0A1Y6KKY1-F1
#
_entry.id   AF-A0A1Y6KKY1-F1
#
_cell.length_a   1.000
_cell.length_b   1.000
_cell.length_c   1.000
_cell.angle_alpha   90.00
_cell.angle_beta   90.00
_cell.angle_gamma   90.00
#
_symmetry.space_group_name_H-M   'P 1'
#
loop_
_entity.id
_entity.type
_entity.pdbx_description
1 polymer ?
#
loop_
_entity_poly.entity_id
_entity_poly.type
_entity_poly.pdbx_seq_one_letter_code
_entity_poly.pdbx_strand_id
1 'polypeptide(L)'
;MTPRFSTTRTISTRSLPARWLGMVALALALVLPLGAGSVRAAPSPAAAAAASTTHVYLLRGVLNIFSLGLDDIAAKLDSQGIPNTVANFVSWSSLADEAATAYKAGRIKTIILVGHSSGATALPDMINKLGQLGVPVKLAIGLDSVFKTKLVGGNAERYINFYIANGNGEPVRRDDGFHGKLENVDVGSAVPGVGHITIEKNQIMQQKVIGAIDGVVFGGKGRQPAAPPTRMAAPQRAASATGYR
;
A
#
# COMPACT_ATOMS: atom_id res chain seq x y z
N MET A 1 8.84 58.06 -49.37
CA MET A 1 8.65 59.38 -48.73
C MET A 1 7.59 59.25 -47.66
N THR A 2 7.97 59.42 -46.39
CA THR A 2 7.10 59.68 -45.24
C THR A 2 6.53 61.10 -45.33
N PRO A 3 5.43 61.43 -44.61
CA PRO A 3 5.61 61.93 -43.24
C PRO A 3 4.60 61.38 -42.21
N ARG A 4 5.05 61.35 -40.96
CA ARG A 4 4.26 61.21 -39.72
C ARG A 4 3.58 62.54 -39.41
N PHE A 5 2.38 62.49 -38.83
CA PHE A 5 1.93 63.52 -37.89
C PHE A 5 1.18 62.89 -36.71
N SER A 6 1.71 63.15 -35.51
CA SER A 6 1.07 62.90 -34.22
C SER A 6 0.16 64.07 -33.88
N THR A 7 -1.01 63.83 -33.28
CA THR A 7 -1.75 64.88 -32.56
C THR A 7 -2.41 64.31 -31.32
N THR A 8 -1.85 64.72 -30.19
CA THR A 8 -2.34 64.53 -28.83
C THR A 8 -3.65 65.30 -28.64
N ARG A 9 -4.68 64.65 -28.08
CA ARG A 9 -5.89 65.35 -27.62
C ARG A 9 -6.02 65.21 -26.11
N THR A 10 -5.72 66.31 -25.44
CA THR A 10 -5.96 66.56 -24.01
C THR A 10 -7.44 66.84 -23.81
N ILE A 11 -8.12 66.16 -22.88
CA ILE A 11 -9.44 66.58 -22.38
C ILE A 11 -9.43 66.62 -20.86
N SER A 12 -9.39 67.88 -20.40
CA SER A 12 -9.96 68.48 -19.19
C SER A 12 -10.36 67.58 -18.02
N THR A 13 -9.65 67.78 -16.92
CA THR A 13 -10.11 67.53 -15.55
C THR A 13 -11.35 68.39 -15.25
N ARG A 14 -12.44 67.74 -14.82
CA ARG A 14 -13.54 68.40 -14.10
C ARG A 14 -13.63 67.74 -12.72
N SER A 15 -13.20 68.51 -11.73
CA SER A 15 -13.35 68.24 -10.30
C SER A 15 -14.77 68.56 -9.85
N LEU A 16 -15.41 67.66 -9.09
CA LEU A 16 -16.48 67.91 -8.11
C LEU A 16 -16.69 66.60 -7.29
N PRO A 17 -17.20 66.63 -6.06
CA PRO A 17 -16.55 67.09 -4.85
C PRO A 17 -16.32 65.93 -3.86
N ALA A 18 -15.23 66.01 -3.10
CA ALA A 18 -15.06 65.25 -1.86
C ALA A 18 -16.25 65.55 -0.95
N ARG A 19 -17.11 64.56 -0.67
CA ARG A 19 -17.99 64.50 0.52
C ARG A 19 -18.89 63.27 0.60
N TRP A 20 -18.47 62.09 0.14
CA TRP A 20 -19.10 60.83 0.54
C TRP A 20 -18.05 59.75 0.75
N LEU A 21 -17.08 60.05 1.62
CA LEU A 21 -16.20 59.08 2.27
C LEU A 21 -16.96 58.53 3.47
N GLY A 22 -17.32 57.25 3.42
CA GLY A 22 -17.81 56.49 4.57
C GLY A 22 -18.96 55.57 4.21
N MET A 23 -18.67 54.26 4.20
CA MET A 23 -19.63 53.13 4.17
C MET A 23 -20.01 52.49 2.83
N VAL A 24 -19.07 52.25 1.89
CA VAL A 24 -19.19 51.13 0.93
C VAL A 24 -17.84 50.44 0.68
N ALA A 25 -16.97 50.39 1.68
CA ALA A 25 -15.68 49.70 1.60
C ALA A 25 -15.58 48.59 2.66
N LEU A 26 -16.55 47.68 2.70
CA LEU A 26 -16.39 46.39 3.39
C LEU A 26 -17.41 45.34 2.89
N ALA A 27 -17.44 45.07 1.59
CA ALA A 27 -18.20 43.95 1.04
C ALA A 27 -17.51 43.30 -0.17
N LEU A 28 -16.17 43.27 -0.19
CA LEU A 28 -15.38 42.44 -1.10
C LEU A 28 -14.23 41.80 -0.32
N ALA A 29 -14.59 40.96 0.63
CA ALA A 29 -13.67 39.99 1.20
C ALA A 29 -14.38 38.64 1.24
N LEU A 30 -13.66 37.60 0.81
CA LEU A 30 -13.98 36.18 0.95
C LEU A 30 -14.87 35.53 -0.14
N VAL A 31 -14.28 35.33 -1.33
CA VAL A 31 -14.50 34.07 -2.06
C VAL A 31 -13.27 33.19 -1.81
N LEU A 32 -13.26 32.51 -0.66
CA LEU A 32 -12.40 31.36 -0.42
C LEU A 32 -13.01 30.17 -1.17
N PRO A 33 -12.29 29.46 -2.05
CA PRO A 33 -12.73 28.12 -2.41
C PRO A 33 -12.54 27.26 -1.17
N LEU A 34 -13.64 26.84 -0.54
CA LEU A 34 -13.68 25.73 0.40
C LEU A 34 -13.40 24.43 -0.37
N GLY A 35 -12.18 24.30 -0.88
CA GLY A 35 -11.62 23.03 -1.27
C GLY A 35 -10.82 22.53 -0.08
N ALA A 36 -11.40 21.66 0.74
CA ALA A 36 -10.65 20.85 1.70
C ALA A 36 -9.79 19.84 0.91
N GLY A 37 -8.80 20.33 0.18
CA GLY A 37 -7.71 19.52 -0.32
C GLY A 37 -6.89 19.13 0.89
N SER A 38 -6.98 17.87 1.29
CA SER A 38 -6.08 17.29 2.29
C SER A 38 -4.64 17.51 1.81
N VAL A 39 -3.96 18.52 2.35
CA VAL A 39 -2.51 18.68 2.16
C VAL A 39 -1.89 17.45 2.81
N ARG A 40 -1.50 16.47 1.98
CA ARG A 40 -0.78 15.29 2.46
C ARG A 40 0.54 15.81 3.01
N ALA A 41 0.69 15.77 4.34
CA ALA A 41 1.93 16.16 5.00
C ALA A 41 3.10 15.39 4.36
N ALA A 42 4.21 16.09 4.13
CA ALA A 42 5.41 15.46 3.59
C ALA A 42 5.83 14.29 4.52
N PRO A 43 6.27 13.15 3.96
CA PRO A 43 6.69 12.02 4.77
C PRO A 43 7.85 12.42 5.68
N SER A 44 7.81 12.01 6.95
CA SER A 44 8.90 12.20 7.89
C SER A 44 10.21 11.62 7.33
N PRO A 45 11.40 12.16 7.66
CA PRO A 45 12.68 11.63 7.18
C PRO A 45 12.87 10.12 7.45
N ALA A 46 12.37 9.63 8.58
CA ALA A 46 12.38 8.20 8.90
C ALA A 46 11.48 7.37 7.99
N ALA A 47 10.31 7.89 7.60
CA ALA A 47 9.39 7.24 6.67
C ALA A 47 9.98 7.22 5.25
N ALA A 48 10.62 8.31 4.82
CA ALA A 48 11.33 8.38 3.55
C ALA A 48 12.50 7.38 3.48
N ALA A 49 13.28 7.27 4.55
CA ALA A 49 14.38 6.30 4.64
C ALA A 49 13.89 4.82 4.67
N ALA A 50 12.76 4.56 5.34
CA ALA A 50 12.14 3.24 5.34
C ALA A 50 11.63 2.85 3.95
N ALA A 51 10.99 3.79 3.24
CA ALA A 51 10.56 3.60 1.86
C ALA A 51 11.75 3.33 0.94
N SER A 52 12.80 4.17 0.99
CA SER A 52 13.95 4.06 0.09
C SER A 52 14.81 2.80 0.30
N THR A 53 14.66 2.12 1.43
CA THR A 53 15.37 0.86 1.73
C THR A 53 14.44 -0.36 1.71
N THR A 54 13.17 -0.18 1.36
CA THR A 54 12.25 -1.27 1.03
C THR A 54 12.30 -1.53 -0.47
N HIS A 55 12.26 -2.81 -0.88
CA HIS A 55 12.10 -3.15 -2.28
C HIS A 55 10.93 -4.12 -2.47
N VAL A 56 10.04 -3.81 -3.42
CA VAL A 56 8.90 -4.65 -3.78
C VAL A 56 9.14 -5.36 -5.11
N TYR A 57 9.10 -6.68 -5.11
CA TYR A 57 9.19 -7.49 -6.34
C TYR A 57 7.80 -7.92 -6.77
N LEU A 58 7.38 -7.48 -7.96
CA LEU A 58 6.05 -7.70 -8.55
C LEU A 58 6.18 -8.73 -9.69
N LEU A 59 5.72 -9.96 -9.46
CA LEU A 59 5.81 -11.07 -10.41
C LEU A 59 4.51 -11.24 -11.22
N ARG A 60 4.62 -11.09 -12.54
CA ARG A 60 3.54 -11.33 -13.51
C ARG A 60 3.39 -12.81 -13.86
N GLY A 61 2.22 -13.21 -14.37
CA GLY A 61 1.92 -14.56 -14.86
C GLY A 61 2.42 -14.89 -16.28
N VAL A 62 2.03 -16.08 -16.79
CA VAL A 62 2.53 -16.76 -18.02
C VAL A 62 2.41 -15.98 -19.33
N LEU A 63 1.65 -14.89 -19.41
CA LEU A 63 1.48 -14.17 -20.67
C LEU A 63 2.06 -12.74 -20.69
N ASN A 64 2.56 -12.17 -19.58
CA ASN A 64 3.04 -10.77 -19.43
C ASN A 64 2.10 -9.63 -19.89
N ILE A 65 1.13 -9.89 -20.77
CA ILE A 65 0.22 -8.96 -21.46
C ILE A 65 -1.08 -8.69 -20.70
N PHE A 66 -1.26 -9.30 -19.52
CA PHE A 66 -2.49 -9.16 -18.72
C PHE A 66 -2.29 -8.52 -17.34
N SER A 67 -1.08 -8.11 -16.95
CA SER A 67 -0.79 -7.58 -15.61
C SER A 67 -0.58 -6.06 -15.56
N LEU A 68 -1.41 -5.29 -16.27
CA LEU A 68 -1.39 -3.82 -16.20
C LEU A 68 -1.68 -3.31 -14.78
N GLY A 69 -2.43 -4.05 -13.97
CA GLY A 69 -2.69 -3.68 -12.58
C GLY A 69 -1.46 -3.76 -11.67
N LEU A 70 -0.49 -4.64 -11.94
CA LEU A 70 0.81 -4.65 -11.23
C LEU A 70 1.66 -3.44 -11.65
N ASP A 71 1.52 -2.95 -12.89
CA ASP A 71 2.10 -1.68 -13.32
C ASP A 71 1.46 -0.48 -12.60
N ASP A 72 0.13 -0.49 -12.45
CA ASP A 72 -0.56 0.54 -11.67
C ASP A 72 -0.15 0.53 -10.19
N ILE A 73 0.06 -0.66 -9.62
CA ILE A 73 0.60 -0.81 -8.25
C ILE A 73 2.03 -0.27 -8.21
N ALA A 74 2.90 -0.66 -9.15
CA ALA A 74 4.28 -0.16 -9.24
C ALA A 74 4.33 1.36 -9.30
N ALA A 75 3.54 1.99 -10.18
CA ALA A 75 3.49 3.43 -10.32
C ALA A 75 3.05 4.14 -9.02
N LYS A 76 2.14 3.53 -8.26
CA LYS A 76 1.74 4.04 -6.94
C LYS A 76 2.87 3.91 -5.91
N LEU A 77 3.58 2.79 -5.90
CA LEU A 77 4.75 2.58 -5.04
C LEU A 77 5.88 3.57 -5.38
N ASP A 78 6.14 3.82 -6.67
CA ASP A 78 7.10 4.82 -7.13
C ASP A 78 6.73 6.22 -6.64
N SER A 79 5.44 6.59 -6.71
CA SER A 79 4.95 7.87 -6.19
C SER A 79 5.11 8.00 -4.67
N GLN A 80 5.24 6.88 -3.96
CA GLN A 80 5.50 6.80 -2.52
C GLN A 80 7.00 6.73 -2.18
N GLY A 81 7.89 6.71 -3.18
CA GLY A 81 9.32 6.56 -3.00
C GLY A 81 9.74 5.15 -2.57
N ILE A 82 8.93 4.13 -2.89
CA ILE A 82 9.21 2.72 -2.61
C ILE A 82 9.78 2.07 -3.88
N PRO A 83 11.08 1.77 -3.94
CA PRO A 83 11.69 1.02 -5.04
C PRO A 83 10.95 -0.30 -5.32
N ASN A 84 10.72 -0.59 -6.60
CA ASN A 84 10.09 -1.82 -7.02
C ASN A 84 10.65 -2.35 -8.34
N THR A 85 10.45 -3.64 -8.58
CA THR A 85 10.77 -4.32 -9.85
C THR A 85 9.57 -5.11 -10.31
N VAL A 86 9.06 -4.82 -11.50
CA VAL A 86 8.04 -5.64 -12.17
C VAL A 86 8.73 -6.59 -13.14
N ALA A 87 8.49 -7.90 -13.00
CA ALA A 87 9.12 -8.93 -13.82
C ALA A 87 8.18 -10.10 -14.12
N ASN A 88 8.53 -10.93 -15.09
CA ASN A 88 7.84 -12.19 -15.33
C ASN A 88 8.19 -13.21 -14.23
N PHE A 89 7.24 -14.09 -13.87
CA PHE A 89 7.47 -15.13 -12.86
C PHE A 89 8.69 -16.01 -13.14
N VAL A 90 9.08 -16.26 -14.39
CA VAL A 90 10.28 -17.08 -14.70
C VAL A 90 11.58 -16.50 -14.13
N SER A 91 11.60 -15.20 -13.83
CA SER A 91 12.73 -14.51 -13.23
C SER A 91 12.81 -14.66 -11.70
N TRP A 92 11.89 -15.39 -11.05
CA TRP A 92 11.84 -15.49 -9.58
C TRP A 92 13.19 -15.88 -8.97
N SER A 93 13.91 -16.81 -9.60
CA SER A 93 15.17 -17.35 -9.09
C SER A 93 16.29 -16.33 -9.18
N SER A 94 16.47 -15.67 -10.32
CA SER A 94 17.49 -14.63 -10.48
C SER A 94 17.20 -13.40 -9.63
N LEU A 95 15.92 -13.02 -9.49
CA LEU A 95 15.52 -11.91 -8.62
C LEU A 95 15.78 -12.21 -7.14
N ALA A 96 15.66 -13.47 -6.70
CA ALA A 96 16.03 -13.85 -5.35
C ALA A 96 17.53 -13.66 -5.09
N ASP A 97 18.38 -13.99 -6.07
CA ASP A 97 19.84 -13.81 -5.96
C ASP A 97 20.21 -12.31 -5.93
N GLU A 98 19.58 -11.52 -6.79
CA GLU A 98 19.76 -10.06 -6.82
C GLU A 98 19.30 -9.40 -5.51
N ALA A 99 18.10 -9.75 -5.04
CA ALA A 99 17.54 -9.26 -3.79
C ALA A 99 18.44 -9.62 -2.61
N ALA A 100 18.95 -10.86 -2.56
CA ALA A 100 19.84 -11.29 -1.50
C ALA A 100 21.18 -10.53 -1.53
N THR A 101 21.71 -10.27 -2.72
CA THR A 101 22.94 -9.49 -2.90
C THR A 101 22.77 -8.06 -2.41
N ALA A 102 21.68 -7.40 -2.81
CA ALA A 102 21.37 -6.04 -2.40
C ALA A 102 21.04 -5.94 -0.90
N TYR A 103 20.41 -6.97 -0.33
CA TYR A 103 20.15 -7.06 1.11
C TYR A 103 21.44 -7.18 1.92
N LYS A 104 22.33 -8.10 1.53
CA LYS A 104 23.64 -8.30 2.19
C LYS A 104 24.55 -7.07 2.07
N ALA A 105 24.42 -6.30 0.99
CA ALA A 105 25.11 -5.02 0.81
C ALA A 105 24.47 -3.86 1.62
N GLY A 106 23.36 -4.08 2.32
CA GLY A 106 22.65 -3.05 3.08
C GLY A 106 21.88 -2.03 2.24
N ARG A 107 21.83 -2.21 0.91
CA ARG A 107 21.07 -1.36 -0.02
C ARG A 107 19.56 -1.57 0.13
N ILE A 108 19.16 -2.82 0.35
CA ILE A 108 17.78 -3.19 0.69
C ILE A 108 17.78 -3.68 2.13
N LYS A 109 16.80 -3.24 2.93
CA LYS A 109 16.60 -3.67 4.32
C LYS A 109 15.28 -4.40 4.52
N THR A 110 14.35 -4.25 3.58
CA THR A 110 13.03 -4.88 3.65
C THR A 110 12.65 -5.39 2.27
N ILE A 111 12.35 -6.67 2.16
CA ILE A 111 11.91 -7.32 0.91
C ILE A 111 10.43 -7.66 1.03
N ILE A 112 9.67 -7.22 0.03
CA ILE A 112 8.26 -7.55 -0.13
C ILE A 112 8.06 -8.20 -1.49
N LEU A 113 7.25 -9.25 -1.54
CA LEU A 113 6.93 -9.96 -2.78
C LEU A 113 5.43 -9.85 -3.07
N VAL A 114 5.08 -9.62 -4.33
CA VAL A 114 3.69 -9.62 -4.81
C VAL A 114 3.66 -10.42 -6.10
N GLY A 115 2.75 -11.38 -6.22
CA GLY A 115 2.64 -12.22 -7.40
C GLY A 115 1.21 -12.33 -7.87
N HIS A 116 0.99 -12.29 -9.19
CA HIS A 116 -0.30 -12.58 -9.81
C HIS A 116 -0.25 -13.87 -10.62
N SER A 117 -1.28 -14.71 -10.53
CA SER A 117 -1.40 -15.91 -11.35
C SER A 117 -0.17 -16.82 -11.19
N SER A 118 0.61 -17.08 -12.24
CA SER A 118 1.87 -17.85 -12.15
C SER A 118 2.94 -17.15 -11.32
N GLY A 119 2.90 -15.82 -11.22
CA GLY A 119 3.73 -15.07 -10.29
C GLY A 119 3.38 -15.36 -8.83
N ALA A 120 2.08 -15.53 -8.51
CA ALA A 120 1.65 -15.98 -7.20
C ALA A 120 2.07 -17.43 -6.94
N THR A 121 2.04 -18.28 -7.98
CA THR A 121 2.56 -19.65 -7.91
C THR A 121 4.04 -19.70 -7.56
N ALA A 122 4.86 -18.78 -8.09
CA ALA A 122 6.30 -18.75 -7.87
C ALA A 122 6.72 -18.21 -6.50
N LEU A 123 5.81 -17.58 -5.74
CA LEU A 123 6.17 -16.94 -4.47
C LEU A 123 6.76 -17.91 -3.43
N PRO A 124 6.18 -19.10 -3.15
CA PRO A 124 6.78 -20.04 -2.20
C PRO A 124 8.21 -20.43 -2.57
N ASP A 125 8.51 -20.63 -3.85
CA ASP A 125 9.86 -20.99 -4.31
C ASP A 125 10.85 -19.84 -4.10
N MET A 126 10.43 -18.61 -4.43
CA MET A 126 11.24 -17.41 -4.19
C MET A 126 11.48 -17.18 -2.69
N ILE A 127 10.46 -17.37 -1.84
CA ILE A 127 10.58 -17.27 -0.37
C ILE A 127 11.55 -18.32 0.16
N ASN A 128 11.43 -19.58 -0.27
CA ASN A 128 12.31 -20.66 0.16
C ASN A 128 13.76 -20.37 -0.23
N LYS A 129 14.01 -19.95 -1.48
CA LYS A 129 15.35 -19.58 -1.94
C LYS A 129 15.94 -18.41 -1.14
N LEU A 130 15.17 -17.34 -0.91
CA LEU A 130 15.62 -16.23 -0.05
C LEU A 130 15.93 -16.70 1.38
N GLY A 131 15.11 -17.61 1.93
CA GLY A 131 15.37 -18.26 3.21
C GLY A 131 16.70 -19.02 3.25
N GLN A 132 16.99 -19.82 2.22
CA GLN A 132 18.28 -20.53 2.08
C GLN A 132 19.48 -19.57 1.95
N LEU A 133 19.26 -18.40 1.37
CA LEU A 133 20.28 -17.35 1.24
C LEU A 133 20.43 -16.51 2.52
N GLY A 134 19.65 -16.79 3.58
CA GLY A 134 19.68 -16.08 4.86
C GLY A 134 18.99 -14.72 4.84
N VAL A 135 18.02 -14.52 3.94
CA VAL A 135 17.37 -13.23 3.68
C VAL A 135 15.87 -13.32 3.99
N PRO A 136 15.36 -12.56 4.96
CA PRO A 136 13.96 -12.62 5.36
C PRO A 136 13.05 -11.88 4.37
N VAL A 137 11.88 -12.46 4.08
CA VAL A 137 10.79 -11.77 3.40
C VAL A 137 9.87 -11.17 4.47
N LYS A 138 9.61 -9.86 4.40
CA LYS A 138 8.75 -9.20 5.39
C LYS A 138 7.27 -9.42 5.10
N LEU A 139 6.91 -9.42 3.82
CA LEU A 139 5.56 -9.61 3.35
C LEU A 139 5.56 -10.28 1.98
N ALA A 140 4.68 -11.26 1.80
CA ALA A 140 4.37 -11.84 0.50
C ALA A 140 2.85 -11.77 0.26
N ILE A 141 2.44 -11.37 -0.94
CA ILE A 141 1.03 -11.28 -1.34
C ILE A 141 0.81 -12.05 -2.64
N GLY A 142 0.05 -13.14 -2.56
CA GLY A 142 -0.44 -13.87 -3.73
C GLY A 142 -1.78 -13.33 -4.19
N LEU A 143 -1.92 -13.10 -5.50
CA LEU A 143 -3.14 -12.74 -6.19
C LEU A 143 -3.53 -13.89 -7.13
N ASP A 144 -4.40 -14.76 -6.64
CA ASP A 144 -5.06 -15.85 -7.36
C ASP A 144 -4.08 -16.78 -8.12
N SER A 145 -3.29 -17.57 -7.37
CA SER A 145 -2.36 -18.56 -7.94
C SER A 145 -3.08 -19.51 -8.89
N VAL A 146 -2.42 -19.85 -10.01
CA VAL A 146 -2.94 -20.84 -10.99
C VAL A 146 -2.67 -22.28 -10.61
N PHE A 147 -1.74 -22.50 -9.67
CA PHE A 147 -1.44 -23.83 -9.14
C PHE A 147 -1.57 -23.86 -7.62
N LYS A 148 -1.83 -25.06 -7.13
CA LYS A 148 -1.78 -25.40 -5.70
C LYS A 148 -0.37 -25.10 -5.19
N THR A 149 -0.30 -24.31 -4.14
CA THR A 149 0.98 -23.89 -3.56
C THR A 149 1.03 -24.24 -2.08
N LYS A 150 2.26 -24.49 -1.62
CA LYS A 150 2.56 -24.82 -0.24
C LYS A 150 3.77 -24.00 0.20
N LEU A 151 3.66 -23.34 1.34
CA LEU A 151 4.81 -22.75 2.03
C LEU A 151 5.55 -23.87 2.75
N VAL A 152 6.79 -24.11 2.35
CA VAL A 152 7.67 -25.18 2.83
C VAL A 152 8.94 -24.56 3.34
N GLY A 153 9.12 -24.56 4.66
CA GLY A 153 10.24 -23.84 5.27
C GLY A 153 10.33 -22.38 4.81
N GLY A 154 11.47 -21.74 5.08
CA GLY A 154 11.70 -20.35 4.72
C GLY A 154 10.96 -19.34 5.62
N ASN A 155 11.28 -18.05 5.41
CA ASN A 155 10.87 -16.96 6.29
C ASN A 155 10.15 -15.87 5.47
N ALA A 156 8.82 -15.95 5.41
CA ALA A 156 7.99 -14.78 5.21
C ALA A 156 7.30 -14.46 6.53
N GLU A 157 7.51 -13.27 7.11
CA GLU A 157 6.83 -12.93 8.38
C GLU A 157 5.31 -12.92 8.23
N ARG A 158 4.82 -12.48 7.06
CA ARG A 158 3.41 -12.51 6.71
C ARG A 158 3.24 -12.91 5.24
N TYR A 159 2.35 -13.85 4.99
CA TYR A 159 1.88 -14.25 3.67
C TYR A 159 0.37 -14.03 3.58
N ILE A 160 -0.08 -13.24 2.60
CA ILE A 160 -1.50 -13.02 2.32
C ILE A 160 -1.82 -13.66 0.98
N ASN A 161 -2.69 -14.66 0.98
CA ASN A 161 -3.22 -15.27 -0.23
C ASN A 161 -4.62 -14.72 -0.50
N PHE A 162 -4.75 -13.83 -1.47
CA PHE A 162 -6.05 -13.46 -2.02
C PHE A 162 -6.38 -14.44 -3.16
N TYR A 163 -7.44 -15.23 -3.01
CA TYR A 163 -7.81 -16.27 -3.97
C TYR A 163 -9.30 -16.21 -4.30
N ILE A 164 -9.68 -16.82 -5.42
CA ILE A 164 -11.08 -16.92 -5.85
C ILE A 164 -11.46 -18.40 -5.80
N ALA A 165 -12.19 -18.81 -4.75
CA ALA A 165 -12.46 -20.23 -4.46
C ALA A 165 -13.24 -20.98 -5.57
N ASN A 166 -14.05 -20.25 -6.34
CA ASN A 166 -14.82 -20.78 -7.48
C ASN A 166 -14.12 -20.50 -8.83
N GLY A 167 -12.82 -20.16 -8.81
CA GLY A 167 -11.97 -19.95 -9.98
C GLY A 167 -10.80 -20.94 -10.00
N ASN A 168 -9.61 -20.48 -10.39
CA ASN A 168 -8.40 -21.31 -10.40
C ASN A 168 -7.67 -21.32 -9.05
N GLY A 169 -7.93 -20.34 -8.19
CA GLY A 169 -7.24 -20.17 -6.91
C GLY A 169 -7.79 -21.05 -5.80
N GLU A 170 -6.88 -21.52 -4.94
CA GLU A 170 -7.23 -22.24 -3.72
C GLU A 170 -6.46 -21.70 -2.51
N PRO A 171 -6.86 -22.05 -1.28
CA PRO A 171 -6.09 -21.72 -0.09
C PRO A 171 -4.65 -22.27 -0.18
N VAL A 172 -3.67 -21.41 0.06
CA VAL A 172 -2.27 -21.80 0.25
C VAL A 172 -2.18 -22.66 1.51
N ARG A 173 -1.42 -23.75 1.44
CA ARG A 173 -1.10 -24.59 2.60
C ARG A 173 0.26 -24.20 3.18
N ARG A 174 0.51 -24.58 4.43
CA ARG A 174 1.83 -24.49 5.07
C ARG A 174 2.17 -25.81 5.74
N ASP A 175 3.45 -26.11 5.89
CA ASP A 175 3.91 -27.13 6.84
C ASP A 175 4.39 -26.52 8.15
N ASP A 176 4.81 -27.42 9.04
CA ASP A 176 5.30 -27.10 10.38
C ASP A 176 6.62 -26.30 10.37
N GLY A 177 7.32 -26.26 9.24
CA GLY A 177 8.54 -25.47 9.07
C GLY A 177 8.30 -23.99 8.75
N PHE A 178 7.07 -23.58 8.43
CA PHE A 178 6.73 -22.19 8.17
C PHE A 178 6.26 -21.48 9.46
N HIS A 179 7.06 -20.54 9.95
CA HIS A 179 6.79 -19.83 11.21
C HIS A 179 6.09 -18.48 11.05
N GLY A 180 5.84 -18.04 9.81
CA GLY A 180 5.13 -16.80 9.51
C GLY A 180 3.62 -16.87 9.73
N LYS A 181 2.97 -15.71 9.63
CA LYS A 181 1.51 -15.62 9.57
C LYS A 181 1.02 -15.88 8.14
N LEU A 182 0.14 -16.88 7.97
CA LEU A 182 -0.55 -17.14 6.71
C LEU A 182 -2.01 -16.69 6.81
N GLU A 183 -2.45 -15.83 5.90
CA GLU A 183 -3.82 -15.36 5.75
C GLU A 183 -4.36 -15.81 4.39
N ASN A 184 -5.34 -16.72 4.38
CA ASN A 184 -6.09 -17.08 3.18
C ASN A 184 -7.39 -16.27 3.15
N VAL A 185 -7.57 -15.44 2.13
CA VAL A 185 -8.73 -14.55 1.96
C VAL A 185 -9.40 -14.85 0.64
N ASP A 186 -10.58 -15.48 0.69
CA ASP A 186 -11.42 -15.63 -0.51
C ASP A 186 -12.04 -14.28 -0.85
N VAL A 187 -11.81 -13.81 -2.07
CA VAL A 187 -12.33 -12.52 -2.56
C VAL A 187 -13.42 -12.70 -3.60
N GLY A 188 -13.67 -13.92 -4.08
CA GLY A 188 -14.53 -14.19 -5.24
C GLY A 188 -15.96 -13.70 -5.07
N SER A 189 -16.52 -13.82 -3.85
CA SER A 189 -17.87 -13.36 -3.52
C SER A 189 -17.91 -11.98 -2.84
N ALA A 190 -16.79 -11.57 -2.24
CA ALA A 190 -16.71 -10.37 -1.40
C ALA A 190 -16.33 -9.09 -2.17
N VAL A 191 -15.71 -9.23 -3.35
CA VAL A 191 -15.21 -8.09 -4.13
C VAL A 191 -15.92 -8.03 -5.49
N PRO A 192 -16.78 -7.02 -5.73
CA PRO A 192 -17.47 -6.87 -7.00
C PRO A 192 -16.50 -6.73 -8.19
N GLY A 193 -16.80 -7.44 -9.28
CA GLY A 193 -16.02 -7.38 -10.53
C GLY A 193 -14.62 -8.03 -10.44
N VAL A 194 -14.32 -8.77 -9.37
CA VAL A 194 -13.08 -9.52 -9.24
C VAL A 194 -13.15 -10.82 -10.04
N GLY A 195 -12.05 -11.16 -10.70
CA GLY A 195 -11.85 -12.36 -11.48
C GLY A 195 -10.37 -12.61 -11.64
N HIS A 196 -9.97 -13.79 -12.11
CA HIS A 196 -8.55 -14.17 -12.20
C HIS A 196 -7.68 -13.10 -12.90
N ILE A 197 -8.17 -12.53 -13.99
CA ILE A 197 -7.43 -11.53 -14.79
C ILE A 197 -7.64 -10.09 -14.28
N THR A 198 -8.74 -9.83 -13.57
CA THR A 198 -9.09 -8.47 -13.10
C THR A 198 -8.70 -8.22 -11.65
N ILE A 199 -8.32 -9.24 -10.88
CA ILE A 199 -7.98 -9.12 -9.45
C ILE A 199 -6.92 -8.07 -9.19
N GLU A 200 -5.91 -7.98 -10.05
CA GLU A 200 -4.82 -7.01 -9.94
C GLU A 200 -5.18 -5.61 -10.45
N LYS A 201 -6.21 -5.48 -11.30
CA LYS A 201 -6.76 -4.19 -11.77
C LYS A 201 -7.83 -3.64 -10.84
N ASN A 202 -8.45 -4.51 -10.05
CA ASN A 202 -9.56 -4.13 -9.20
C ASN A 202 -9.09 -3.15 -8.12
N GLN A 203 -9.74 -1.98 -8.05
CA GLN A 203 -9.32 -0.90 -7.16
C GLN A 203 -9.35 -1.29 -5.67
N ILE A 204 -10.34 -2.09 -5.25
CA ILE A 204 -10.44 -2.58 -3.87
C ILE A 204 -9.25 -3.50 -3.57
N MET A 205 -8.87 -4.34 -4.52
CA MET A 205 -7.72 -5.22 -4.38
C MET A 205 -6.40 -4.46 -4.37
N GLN A 206 -6.22 -3.48 -5.26
CA GLN A 206 -5.05 -2.61 -5.24
C GLN A 206 -4.91 -1.87 -3.90
N GLN A 207 -6.02 -1.36 -3.35
CA GLN A 207 -6.02 -0.74 -2.01
C GLN A 207 -5.61 -1.72 -0.91
N LYS A 208 -6.07 -2.98 -0.96
CA LYS A 208 -5.67 -4.01 0.00
C LYS A 208 -4.18 -4.35 -0.10
N VAL A 209 -3.66 -4.48 -1.33
CA VAL A 209 -2.23 -4.75 -1.59
C VAL A 209 -1.37 -3.59 -1.09
N ILE A 210 -1.65 -2.37 -1.54
CA ILE A 210 -0.88 -1.17 -1.17
C ILE A 210 -0.99 -0.89 0.32
N GLY A 211 -2.18 -1.02 0.91
CA GLY A 211 -2.35 -0.85 2.36
C GLY A 211 -1.55 -1.86 3.20
N ALA A 212 -1.41 -3.09 2.72
CA ALA A 212 -0.55 -4.08 3.37
C ALA A 212 0.94 -3.73 3.25
N ILE A 213 1.38 -3.22 2.09
CA ILE A 213 2.73 -2.72 1.85
C ILE A 213 3.02 -1.50 2.73
N ASP A 214 2.14 -0.50 2.72
CA ASP A 214 2.24 0.71 3.53
C ASP A 214 2.30 0.38 5.03
N GLY A 215 1.56 -0.63 5.48
CA GLY A 215 1.63 -1.11 6.86
C GLY A 215 3.00 -1.64 7.25
N VAL A 216 3.75 -2.23 6.30
CA VAL A 216 5.14 -2.67 6.50
C VAL A 216 6.10 -1.48 6.44
N VAL A 217 5.97 -0.62 5.43
CA VAL A 217 6.93 0.46 5.15
C VAL A 217 6.80 1.62 6.15
N PHE A 218 5.57 2.01 6.46
CA PHE A 218 5.26 3.22 7.22
C PHE A 218 4.68 2.93 8.61
N GLY A 219 4.34 1.68 8.92
CA GLY A 219 3.76 1.29 10.22
C GLY A 219 4.74 1.29 11.41
N GLY A 220 6.02 1.61 11.18
CA GLY A 220 7.11 1.51 12.16
C GLY A 220 7.19 2.66 13.17
N LYS A 221 6.35 2.59 14.22
CA LYS A 221 6.48 3.02 15.64
C LYS A 221 5.11 3.49 16.17
N GLY A 222 4.23 2.57 16.55
CA GLY A 222 2.94 2.99 17.15
C GLY A 222 1.89 1.94 17.49
N ARG A 223 2.15 0.64 17.30
CA ARG A 223 1.20 -0.39 17.74
C ARG A 223 1.91 -1.44 18.59
N GLN A 224 2.20 -1.03 19.83
CA GLN A 224 2.21 -1.99 20.94
C GLN A 224 0.84 -2.70 20.92
N PRO A 225 0.78 -4.04 20.94
CA PRO A 225 -0.49 -4.71 21.21
C PRO A 225 -1.06 -4.11 22.49
N ALA A 226 -2.30 -3.61 22.43
CA ALA A 226 -2.98 -3.19 23.64
C ALA A 226 -2.92 -4.36 24.63
N ALA A 227 -2.38 -4.10 25.83
CA ALA A 227 -2.44 -5.06 26.91
C ALA A 227 -3.91 -5.51 27.05
N PRO A 228 -4.16 -6.81 27.30
CA PRO A 228 -5.52 -7.28 27.55
C PRO A 228 -6.11 -6.43 28.67
N PRO A 229 -7.39 -6.02 28.58
CA PRO A 229 -8.01 -5.25 29.65
C PRO A 229 -7.87 -6.06 30.94
N THR A 230 -7.22 -5.45 31.93
CA THR A 230 -7.14 -6.00 33.29
C THR A 230 -8.56 -6.27 33.73
N ARG A 231 -8.93 -7.54 33.80
CA ARG A 231 -10.23 -7.96 34.31
C ARG A 231 -10.28 -7.46 35.75
N MET A 232 -11.01 -6.38 36.01
CA MET A 232 -11.28 -5.96 37.38
C MET A 232 -11.92 -7.16 38.07
N ALA A 233 -11.26 -7.66 39.11
CA ALA A 233 -11.73 -8.77 39.91
C ALA A 233 -13.13 -8.42 40.40
N ALA A 234 -14.13 -9.21 39.98
CA ALA A 234 -15.46 -9.11 40.53
C ALA A 234 -15.38 -9.39 42.04
N PRO A 235 -16.06 -8.60 42.90
CA PRO A 235 -16.04 -8.84 44.32
C PRO A 235 -16.64 -10.22 44.61
N GLN A 236 -15.85 -11.04 45.28
CA GLN A 236 -16.21 -12.37 45.75
C GLN A 236 -17.39 -12.23 46.71
N ARG A 237 -18.57 -12.67 46.27
CA ARG A 237 -19.77 -12.69 47.10
C ARG A 237 -19.53 -13.69 48.23
N ALA A 238 -19.45 -13.19 49.46
CA ALA A 238 -19.35 -14.00 50.66
C ALA A 238 -20.54 -14.98 50.73
N ALA A 239 -20.23 -16.24 51.02
CA ALA A 239 -21.21 -17.24 51.34
C ALA A 239 -21.91 -16.85 52.66
N SER A 240 -23.20 -16.54 52.59
CA SER A 240 -24.04 -16.48 53.77
C SER A 240 -24.67 -17.86 53.95
N ALA A 241 -24.14 -18.59 54.94
CA ALA A 241 -24.85 -19.69 55.56
C ALA A 241 -26.08 -19.12 56.30
N THR A 242 -27.25 -19.71 56.07
CA THR A 242 -28.35 -19.65 57.04
C THR A 242 -29.15 -20.93 56.91
N GLY A 243 -29.08 -21.77 57.95
CA GLY A 243 -29.94 -22.91 58.15
C GLY A 243 -31.21 -22.56 58.92
N TYR A 244 -32.05 -23.60 59.08
CA TYR A 244 -33.30 -23.70 59.86
C TYR A 244 -34.49 -22.87 59.31
N ARG A 245 -35.67 -23.46 59.03
CA ARG A 245 -36.37 -24.61 59.61
C ARG A 245 -37.06 -25.46 58.55
#